data_AF-A0A2G3JF43-F1
#
_entry.id   AF-A0A2G3JF43-F1
#
_cell.length_a   1.000
_cell.length_b   1.000
_cell.length_c   1.000
_cell.angle_alpha   90.00
_cell.angle_beta   90.00
_cell.angle_gamma   90.00
#
_symmetry.space_group_name_H-M   'P 1'
#
loop_
_entity.id
_entity.type
_entity.pdbx_description
1 polymer ?
#
loop_
_entity_poly.entity_id
_entity_poly.type
_entity_poly.pdbx_seq_one_letter_code
_entity_poly.pdbx_strand_id
1 'polypeptide(L)'
;MSRPESIKVELPTGLMELNVDAGAFSVDELMGFAARANAKRGFLFLSKVLGKHWPVRPALMRKIHENLAGQVPAGLPGPVVFIAMAETAIGLGQGVFEAYKNAHPDTEALFLHTSRYHVGGAEIIEFAEAHSHAPRQFLHMPQDARLRALLLNAKSLVLVDDEASTGNTFLNLSNACRVLNPNIGHVHLATITNFMGKAANEALSQRFGIPVSIAASLSGEYVFTAGDLQPSSRAAQVFEAHADRGANGGFGRLGLDRALAAPDSLAKKLAAAIGADERVLVLGTGEFMHPAYLLGSALEALGCDVQVQSTTRSPILKWGAVSHALSFADNYGEGVENYIYNVTLGQYDHVLVCHETPPNQALQRIAQAVGGRLFHFLSENHIEEISVR
;
A
#
# COMPACT_ATOMS: atom_id res chain seq x y z
N MET A 1 -23.12 11.66 1.87
CA MET A 1 -22.71 11.42 0.48
C MET A 1 -22.21 12.73 -0.10
N SER A 2 -21.05 12.71 -0.76
CA SER A 2 -20.51 13.83 -1.54
C SER A 2 -21.33 14.03 -2.81
N ARG A 3 -21.30 15.25 -3.36
CA ARG A 3 -21.93 15.58 -4.64
C ARG A 3 -20.93 15.36 -5.77
N PRO A 4 -21.39 15.15 -7.02
CA PRO A 4 -20.49 15.15 -8.16
C PRO A 4 -19.74 16.48 -8.25
N GLU A 5 -18.46 16.42 -8.61
CA GLU A 5 -17.60 17.60 -8.69
C GLU A 5 -16.64 17.52 -9.89
N SER A 6 -16.38 18.69 -10.49
CA SER A 6 -15.40 18.85 -11.57
C SER A 6 -14.27 19.74 -11.07
N ILE A 7 -13.05 19.24 -11.13
CA ILE A 7 -11.84 19.87 -10.59
C ILE A 7 -10.86 20.08 -11.72
N LYS A 8 -10.29 21.28 -11.79
CA LYS A 8 -9.16 21.59 -12.68
C LYS A 8 -7.95 21.99 -11.85
N VAL A 9 -6.81 21.39 -12.16
CA VAL A 9 -5.56 21.61 -11.42
C VAL A 9 -4.43 21.87 -12.41
N GLU A 10 -3.82 23.04 -12.32
CA GLU A 10 -2.60 23.37 -13.05
C GLU A 10 -1.39 22.86 -12.27
N LEU A 11 -0.80 21.76 -12.75
CA LEU A 11 0.45 21.22 -12.20
C LEU A 11 1.65 21.84 -12.94
N PRO A 12 2.85 21.83 -12.35
CA PRO A 12 4.08 22.20 -13.05
C PRO A 12 4.32 21.38 -14.33
N THR A 13 3.72 20.18 -14.40
CA THR A 13 3.87 19.19 -15.47
C THR A 13 2.73 19.17 -16.48
N GLY A 14 1.70 19.99 -16.33
CA GLY A 14 0.54 19.99 -17.21
C GLY A 14 -0.78 20.26 -16.50
N LEU A 15 -1.88 20.13 -17.23
CA LEU A 15 -3.23 20.36 -16.74
C LEU A 15 -3.92 19.03 -16.41
N MET A 16 -4.46 18.91 -15.21
CA MET A 16 -5.35 17.82 -14.79
C MET A 16 -6.79 18.32 -14.75
N GLU A 17 -7.68 17.60 -15.44
CA GLU A 17 -9.12 17.78 -15.36
C GLU A 17 -9.72 16.50 -14.81
N LEU A 18 -10.39 16.57 -13.65
CA LEU A 18 -10.96 15.43 -12.95
C LEU A 18 -12.46 15.66 -12.78
N ASN A 19 -13.27 14.69 -13.19
CA ASN A 19 -14.69 14.63 -12.89
C ASN A 19 -14.93 13.46 -11.95
N VAL A 20 -15.63 13.72 -10.85
CA VAL A 20 -15.85 12.73 -9.78
C VAL A 20 -17.34 12.51 -9.60
N ASP A 21 -17.71 11.25 -9.42
CA ASP A 21 -19.07 10.83 -9.17
C ASP A 21 -19.51 11.13 -7.73
N ALA A 22 -20.81 11.16 -7.47
CA ALA A 22 -21.34 11.22 -6.10
C ALA A 22 -20.93 9.96 -5.32
N GLY A 23 -20.44 10.11 -4.09
CA GLY A 23 -19.91 8.98 -3.33
C GLY A 23 -20.06 9.12 -1.82
N ALA A 24 -19.44 8.20 -1.08
CA ALA A 24 -19.42 8.23 0.38
C ALA A 24 -18.41 9.25 0.93
N PHE A 25 -17.38 9.58 0.15
CA PHE A 25 -16.26 10.44 0.53
C PHE A 25 -16.09 11.57 -0.49
N SER A 26 -15.57 12.71 -0.06
CA SER A 26 -15.14 13.80 -0.95
C SER A 26 -13.71 13.58 -1.46
N VAL A 27 -13.33 14.26 -2.56
CA VAL A 27 -11.95 14.22 -3.07
C VAL A 27 -10.96 14.63 -1.99
N ASP A 28 -11.22 15.73 -1.28
CA ASP A 28 -10.27 16.29 -0.31
C ASP A 28 -10.04 15.40 0.92
N GLU A 29 -11.03 14.56 1.28
CA GLU A 29 -10.88 13.56 2.33
C GLU A 29 -9.95 12.43 1.92
N LEU A 30 -10.03 11.96 0.66
CA LEU A 30 -9.32 10.77 0.20
C LEU A 30 -7.96 11.07 -0.44
N MET A 31 -7.84 12.20 -1.12
CA MET A 31 -6.66 12.50 -1.93
C MET A 31 -6.36 13.99 -2.07
N GLY A 32 -5.17 14.26 -2.60
CA GLY A 32 -4.78 15.55 -3.15
C GLY A 32 -4.01 15.35 -4.46
N PHE A 33 -3.52 16.44 -5.01
CA PHE A 33 -2.76 16.43 -6.27
C PHE A 33 -1.30 16.72 -5.99
N ALA A 34 -0.41 15.92 -6.58
CA ALA A 34 1.02 16.12 -6.54
C ALA A 34 1.61 15.93 -7.94
N ALA A 35 2.87 16.35 -8.13
CA ALA A 35 3.56 16.22 -9.41
C ALA A 35 4.75 15.27 -9.30
N ARG A 36 5.07 14.57 -10.39
CA ARG A 36 6.23 13.70 -10.53
C ARG A 36 7.15 14.26 -11.61
N ALA A 37 8.46 14.13 -11.42
CA ALA A 37 9.44 14.51 -12.44
C ALA A 37 9.53 13.47 -13.57
N ASN A 38 8.40 13.13 -14.20
CA ASN A 38 8.26 12.05 -15.18
C ASN A 38 7.49 12.50 -16.43
N ALA A 39 8.11 12.37 -17.61
CA ALA A 39 7.51 12.82 -18.87
C ALA A 39 6.27 12.01 -19.31
N LYS A 40 6.12 10.74 -18.88
CA LYS A 40 4.97 9.90 -19.26
C LYS A 40 3.79 10.04 -18.30
N ARG A 41 4.03 10.41 -17.05
CA ARG A 41 3.01 10.54 -16.00
C ARG A 41 3.43 11.61 -14.99
N GLY A 42 3.30 12.88 -15.40
CA GLY A 42 3.75 14.04 -14.65
C GLY A 42 2.94 14.35 -13.38
N PHE A 43 1.82 13.68 -13.16
CA PHE A 43 0.94 13.88 -12.02
C PHE A 43 0.93 12.67 -11.07
N LEU A 44 0.38 12.88 -9.88
CA LEU A 44 0.07 11.88 -8.89
C LEU A 44 -1.21 12.27 -8.14
N PHE A 45 -2.15 11.33 -8.06
CA PHE A 45 -3.22 11.38 -7.05
C PHE A 45 -2.63 10.92 -5.72
N LEU A 46 -2.35 11.85 -4.83
CA LEU A 46 -1.72 11.57 -3.55
C LEU A 46 -2.79 11.14 -2.55
N SER A 47 -2.83 9.86 -2.19
CA SER A 47 -3.76 9.38 -1.15
C SER A 47 -3.45 9.97 0.22
N LYS A 48 -4.49 10.52 0.86
CA LYS A 48 -4.50 11.06 2.24
C LYS A 48 -4.98 10.03 3.27
N VAL A 49 -5.25 8.79 2.84
CA VAL A 49 -5.83 7.74 3.69
C VAL A 49 -5.01 6.45 3.71
N LEU A 50 -3.91 6.38 2.96
CA LEU A 50 -3.10 5.18 2.80
C LEU A 50 -1.97 5.01 3.83
N GLY A 51 -1.49 6.10 4.43
CA GLY A 51 -0.29 6.06 5.29
C GLY A 51 1.01 5.83 4.50
N LYS A 52 1.09 6.36 3.26
CA LYS A 52 2.27 6.25 2.40
C LYS A 52 2.94 7.61 2.17
N HIS A 53 2.29 8.46 1.39
CA HIS A 53 2.80 9.80 1.04
C HIS A 53 2.25 10.91 1.97
N TRP A 54 1.37 10.53 2.90
CA TRP A 54 0.67 11.40 3.83
C TRP A 54 0.58 10.70 5.20
N PRO A 55 0.84 11.39 6.33
CA PRO A 55 0.55 10.85 7.67
C PRO A 55 -0.95 10.70 7.89
N VAL A 56 -1.40 9.52 8.34
CA VAL A 56 -2.84 9.20 8.47
C VAL A 56 -3.17 8.65 9.85
N ARG A 57 -4.32 9.05 10.40
CA ARG A 57 -4.84 8.46 11.64
C ARG A 57 -5.22 6.99 11.42
N PRO A 58 -4.82 6.06 12.30
CA PRO A 58 -5.19 4.65 12.17
C PRO A 58 -6.71 4.43 12.03
N ALA A 59 -7.55 5.17 12.76
CA ALA A 59 -9.01 5.07 12.62
C ALA A 59 -9.51 5.40 11.21
N LEU A 60 -8.87 6.35 10.51
CA LEU A 60 -9.23 6.68 9.13
C LEU A 60 -8.81 5.58 8.16
N MET A 61 -7.60 5.01 8.34
CA MET A 61 -7.15 3.84 7.56
C MET A 61 -8.13 2.67 7.75
N ARG A 62 -8.49 2.37 9.01
CA ARG A 62 -9.46 1.32 9.37
C ARG A 62 -10.82 1.51 8.69
N LYS A 63 -11.34 2.74 8.68
CA LYS A 63 -12.59 3.09 7.98
C LYS A 63 -12.53 2.78 6.48
N ILE A 64 -11.40 3.05 5.83
CA ILE A 64 -11.22 2.72 4.40
C ILE A 64 -11.12 1.21 4.20
N HIS A 65 -10.38 0.50 5.06
CA HIS A 65 -10.28 -0.95 5.02
C HIS A 65 -11.65 -1.62 5.13
N GLU A 66 -12.45 -1.22 6.11
CA GLU A 66 -13.82 -1.71 6.32
C GLU A 66 -14.76 -1.33 5.18
N ASN A 67 -14.64 -0.11 4.64
CA ASN A 67 -15.46 0.33 3.51
C ASN A 67 -15.21 -0.52 2.25
N LEU A 68 -13.97 -0.83 1.93
CA LEU A 68 -13.64 -1.66 0.76
C LEU A 68 -13.98 -3.13 1.02
N ALA A 69 -13.68 -3.65 2.22
CA ALA A 69 -14.04 -5.02 2.60
C ALA A 69 -15.55 -5.26 2.54
N GLY A 70 -16.36 -4.30 3.00
CA GLY A 70 -17.83 -4.38 2.96
C GLY A 70 -18.43 -4.31 1.56
N GLN A 71 -17.64 -3.95 0.54
CA GLN A 71 -18.06 -3.93 -0.87
C GLN A 71 -17.60 -5.17 -1.65
N VAL A 72 -16.81 -6.06 -1.02
CA VAL A 72 -16.53 -7.38 -1.58
C VAL A 72 -17.83 -8.18 -1.62
N PRO A 73 -18.25 -8.75 -2.77
CA PRO A 73 -19.51 -9.47 -2.86
C PRO A 73 -19.56 -10.66 -1.89
N ALA A 74 -20.57 -10.70 -1.01
CA ALA A 74 -20.72 -11.76 0.00
C ALA A 74 -20.87 -13.17 -0.60
N GLY A 75 -21.31 -13.28 -1.86
CA GLY A 75 -21.50 -14.54 -2.58
C GLY A 75 -20.31 -15.00 -3.42
N LEU A 76 -19.12 -14.42 -3.27
CA LEU A 76 -17.93 -14.87 -4.01
C LEU A 76 -17.64 -16.36 -3.70
N PRO A 77 -17.52 -17.23 -4.73
CA PRO A 77 -17.14 -18.61 -4.50
C PRO A 77 -15.75 -18.71 -3.85
N GLY A 78 -15.63 -19.50 -2.79
CA GLY A 78 -14.36 -19.77 -2.10
C GLY A 78 -13.57 -20.93 -2.72
N PRO A 79 -12.26 -21.05 -2.43
CA PRO A 79 -11.45 -20.11 -1.64
C PRO A 79 -11.29 -18.75 -2.33
N VAL A 80 -11.23 -17.69 -1.50
CA VAL A 80 -11.06 -16.30 -1.97
C VAL A 80 -9.63 -15.84 -1.71
N VAL A 81 -8.91 -15.43 -2.76
CA VAL A 81 -7.53 -14.94 -2.62
C VAL A 81 -7.49 -13.43 -2.80
N PHE A 82 -7.04 -12.73 -1.77
CA PHE A 82 -6.74 -11.31 -1.77
C PHE A 82 -5.29 -11.10 -2.20
N ILE A 83 -5.06 -10.24 -3.20
CA ILE A 83 -3.72 -9.87 -3.65
C ILE A 83 -3.58 -8.36 -3.69
N ALA A 84 -2.68 -7.82 -2.87
CA ALA A 84 -2.35 -6.39 -2.87
C ALA A 84 -1.17 -6.06 -3.76
N MET A 85 -1.22 -4.92 -4.44
CA MET A 85 -0.13 -4.43 -5.29
C MET A 85 0.94 -3.68 -4.48
N ALA A 86 2.20 -4.05 -4.67
CA ALA A 86 3.34 -3.31 -4.17
C ALA A 86 3.53 -1.99 -4.93
N GLU A 87 4.00 -0.93 -4.29
CA GLU A 87 4.36 -0.83 -2.87
C GLU A 87 3.22 -0.19 -2.05
N THR A 88 2.43 0.68 -2.69
CA THR A 88 1.45 1.56 -2.07
C THR A 88 0.31 0.79 -1.41
N ALA A 89 -0.21 -0.24 -2.06
CA ALA A 89 -1.43 -0.91 -1.62
C ALA A 89 -1.20 -2.08 -0.66
N ILE A 90 0.03 -2.40 -0.25
CA ILE A 90 0.31 -3.55 0.64
C ILE A 90 -0.47 -3.43 1.96
N GLY A 91 -0.33 -2.30 2.65
CA GLY A 91 -1.05 -2.07 3.90
C GLY A 91 -2.55 -1.96 3.72
N LEU A 92 -2.99 -1.33 2.62
CA LEU A 92 -4.40 -1.25 2.25
C LEU A 92 -5.00 -2.64 2.06
N GLY A 93 -4.39 -3.46 1.22
CA GLY A 93 -4.91 -4.78 0.88
C GLY A 93 -4.87 -5.74 2.05
N GLN A 94 -3.84 -5.66 2.90
CA GLN A 94 -3.84 -6.44 4.14
C GLN A 94 -4.95 -5.99 5.09
N GLY A 95 -5.12 -4.70 5.29
CA GLY A 95 -6.22 -4.15 6.09
C GLY A 95 -7.60 -4.55 5.57
N VAL A 96 -7.81 -4.50 4.25
CA VAL A 96 -9.06 -4.94 3.59
C VAL A 96 -9.29 -6.42 3.80
N PHE A 97 -8.26 -7.25 3.63
CA PHE A 97 -8.35 -8.70 3.89
C PHE A 97 -8.72 -8.98 5.35
N GLU A 98 -8.06 -8.32 6.32
CA GLU A 98 -8.32 -8.52 7.75
C GLU A 98 -9.73 -8.08 8.12
N ALA A 99 -10.20 -6.94 7.60
CA ALA A 99 -11.58 -6.49 7.77
C ALA A 99 -12.59 -7.48 7.16
N TYR A 100 -12.31 -8.00 5.96
CA TYR A 100 -13.15 -9.01 5.32
C TYR A 100 -13.19 -10.32 6.12
N LYS A 101 -12.04 -10.81 6.57
CA LYS A 101 -11.92 -12.06 7.34
C LYS A 101 -12.60 -11.95 8.71
N ASN A 102 -12.54 -10.80 9.36
CA ASN A 102 -13.27 -10.54 10.60
C ASN A 102 -14.80 -10.55 10.38
N ALA A 103 -15.28 -10.01 9.26
CA ALA A 103 -16.70 -10.04 8.91
C ALA A 103 -17.19 -11.42 8.41
N HIS A 104 -16.28 -12.26 7.88
CA HIS A 104 -16.58 -13.57 7.30
C HIS A 104 -15.62 -14.65 7.84
N PRO A 105 -15.70 -14.99 9.14
CA PRO A 105 -14.73 -15.87 9.79
C PRO A 105 -14.68 -17.28 9.18
N ASP A 106 -15.80 -17.77 8.66
CA ASP A 106 -15.92 -19.11 8.09
C ASP A 106 -15.46 -19.21 6.62
N THR A 107 -15.22 -18.08 5.95
CA THR A 107 -14.74 -18.09 4.56
C THR A 107 -13.28 -18.51 4.50
N GLU A 108 -12.97 -19.53 3.69
CA GLU A 108 -11.60 -19.85 3.31
C GLU A 108 -11.02 -18.71 2.47
N ALA A 109 -10.11 -17.95 3.07
CA ALA A 109 -9.49 -16.79 2.44
C ALA A 109 -7.98 -16.79 2.65
N LEU A 110 -7.26 -16.32 1.64
CA LEU A 110 -5.81 -16.17 1.66
C LEU A 110 -5.46 -14.74 1.26
N PHE A 111 -4.54 -14.13 1.98
CA PHE A 111 -3.91 -12.87 1.62
C PHE A 111 -2.49 -13.10 1.14
N LEU A 112 -2.16 -12.47 0.01
CA LEU A 112 -0.83 -12.30 -0.51
C LEU A 112 -0.65 -10.83 -0.90
N HIS A 113 0.60 -10.40 -1.04
CA HIS A 113 0.90 -9.17 -1.74
C HIS A 113 2.07 -9.37 -2.68
N THR A 114 2.09 -8.60 -3.76
CA THR A 114 3.27 -8.53 -4.60
C THR A 114 4.39 -7.80 -3.85
N SER A 115 5.61 -7.92 -4.34
CA SER A 115 6.78 -7.31 -3.70
C SER A 115 7.84 -6.96 -4.73
N ARG A 116 8.65 -5.97 -4.43
CA ARG A 116 9.86 -5.62 -5.18
C ARG A 116 11.08 -6.42 -4.72
N TYR A 117 10.96 -7.16 -3.62
CA TYR A 117 12.06 -7.88 -2.98
C TYR A 117 11.86 -9.39 -3.07
N HIS A 118 12.97 -10.11 -3.30
CA HIS A 118 13.01 -11.56 -3.17
C HIS A 118 12.93 -11.98 -1.71
N VAL A 119 12.34 -13.15 -1.49
CA VAL A 119 12.20 -13.76 -0.15
C VAL A 119 12.90 -15.10 -0.13
N GLY A 120 14.16 -15.11 0.30
CA GLY A 120 14.98 -16.33 0.36
C GLY A 120 14.87 -17.14 -0.94
N GLY A 121 14.56 -18.43 -0.81
CA GLY A 121 14.37 -19.36 -1.94
C GLY A 121 12.92 -19.57 -2.38
N ALA A 122 11.99 -18.67 -2.04
CA ALA A 122 10.59 -18.84 -2.43
C ALA A 122 10.41 -18.75 -3.95
N GLU A 123 9.59 -19.65 -4.52
CA GLU A 123 9.28 -19.66 -5.95
C GLU A 123 8.49 -18.40 -6.32
N ILE A 124 8.87 -17.78 -7.43
CA ILE A 124 8.27 -16.54 -7.92
C ILE A 124 7.24 -16.85 -9.00
N ILE A 125 6.09 -16.21 -8.86
CA ILE A 125 5.04 -16.12 -9.86
C ILE A 125 5.28 -14.81 -10.62
N GLU A 126 5.85 -14.92 -11.83
CA GLU A 126 6.15 -13.75 -12.66
C GLU A 126 4.89 -13.16 -13.30
N PHE A 127 4.75 -11.84 -13.24
CA PHE A 127 3.78 -11.09 -14.05
C PHE A 127 4.39 -9.75 -14.49
N ALA A 128 3.96 -9.25 -15.66
CA ALA A 128 4.43 -7.98 -16.20
C ALA A 128 3.48 -6.83 -15.82
N GLU A 129 3.99 -5.80 -15.14
CA GLU A 129 3.24 -4.58 -14.89
C GLU A 129 3.32 -3.69 -16.15
N ALA A 130 2.17 -3.37 -16.76
CA ALA A 130 2.15 -2.71 -18.07
C ALA A 130 2.60 -1.22 -18.05
N HIS A 131 2.75 -0.57 -16.89
CA HIS A 131 2.88 0.90 -16.84
C HIS A 131 3.77 1.48 -15.71
N SER A 132 4.67 0.71 -15.09
CA SER A 132 5.62 1.27 -14.12
C SER A 132 7.04 1.29 -14.70
N HIS A 133 7.81 2.33 -14.37
CA HIS A 133 9.25 2.43 -14.66
C HIS A 133 10.09 1.44 -13.82
N ALA A 134 9.50 0.33 -13.39
CA ALA A 134 10.03 -0.65 -12.47
C ALA A 134 9.80 -2.06 -13.04
N PRO A 135 10.83 -2.76 -13.54
CA PRO A 135 10.57 -3.84 -14.50
C PRO A 135 9.84 -5.07 -13.94
N ARG A 136 9.84 -5.34 -12.63
CA ARG A 136 9.21 -6.56 -12.07
C ARG A 136 8.73 -6.37 -10.63
N GLN A 137 7.49 -6.75 -10.37
CA GLN A 137 6.97 -7.08 -9.05
C GLN A 137 6.80 -8.60 -8.98
N PHE A 138 7.01 -9.17 -7.81
CA PHE A 138 7.01 -10.60 -7.57
C PHE A 138 5.84 -10.97 -6.67
N LEU A 139 5.04 -11.92 -7.11
CA LEU A 139 4.18 -12.66 -6.20
C LEU A 139 4.93 -13.93 -5.82
N HIS A 140 4.94 -14.31 -4.55
CA HIS A 140 5.68 -15.49 -4.08
C HIS A 140 4.70 -16.65 -3.83
N MET A 141 5.11 -17.85 -4.24
CA MET A 141 4.37 -19.06 -3.93
C MET A 141 4.46 -19.34 -2.43
N PRO A 142 3.32 -19.55 -1.72
CA PRO A 142 3.36 -19.96 -0.32
C PRO A 142 4.16 -21.25 -0.13
N GLN A 143 5.02 -21.26 0.89
CA GLN A 143 5.79 -22.45 1.29
C GLN A 143 4.96 -23.41 2.14
N ASP A 144 4.03 -22.88 2.95
CA ASP A 144 3.07 -23.68 3.69
C ASP A 144 2.11 -24.40 2.74
N ALA A 145 1.98 -25.72 2.89
CA ALA A 145 1.22 -26.56 1.97
C ALA A 145 -0.28 -26.20 1.92
N ARG A 146 -0.86 -25.76 3.04
CA ARG A 146 -2.27 -25.40 3.11
C ARG A 146 -2.51 -24.04 2.47
N LEU A 147 -1.66 -23.05 2.74
CA LEU A 147 -1.74 -21.74 2.07
C LEU A 147 -1.53 -21.88 0.56
N ARG A 148 -0.59 -22.74 0.15
CA ARG A 148 -0.38 -23.07 -1.27
C ARG A 148 -1.63 -23.69 -1.89
N ALA A 149 -2.31 -24.61 -1.17
CA ALA A 149 -3.54 -25.21 -1.65
C ALA A 149 -4.68 -24.17 -1.80
N LEU A 150 -4.79 -23.19 -0.89
CA LEU A 150 -5.76 -22.09 -1.03
C LEU A 150 -5.52 -21.28 -2.31
N LEU A 151 -4.26 -20.95 -2.61
CA LEU A 151 -3.91 -20.23 -3.84
C LEU A 151 -4.25 -21.04 -5.10
N LEU A 152 -3.83 -22.30 -5.15
CA LEU A 152 -3.99 -23.16 -6.33
C LEU A 152 -5.43 -23.62 -6.56
N ASN A 153 -6.30 -23.57 -5.55
CA ASN A 153 -7.71 -23.94 -5.66
C ASN A 153 -8.66 -22.74 -5.64
N ALA A 154 -8.14 -21.51 -5.59
CA ALA A 154 -8.93 -20.29 -5.57
C ALA A 154 -10.05 -20.28 -6.64
N LYS A 155 -11.23 -19.84 -6.25
CA LYS A 155 -12.36 -19.64 -7.18
C LYS A 155 -12.58 -18.17 -7.48
N SER A 156 -12.17 -17.30 -6.56
CA SER A 156 -12.30 -15.85 -6.66
C SER A 156 -11.00 -15.15 -6.29
N LEU A 157 -10.68 -14.09 -7.02
CA LEU A 157 -9.62 -13.14 -6.65
C LEU A 157 -10.23 -11.83 -6.17
N VAL A 158 -9.65 -11.24 -5.13
CA VAL A 158 -9.85 -9.84 -4.75
C VAL A 158 -8.51 -9.12 -4.96
N LEU A 159 -8.43 -8.25 -5.95
CA LEU A 159 -7.21 -7.52 -6.28
C LEU A 159 -7.31 -6.10 -5.72
N VAL A 160 -6.33 -5.71 -4.92
CA VAL A 160 -6.36 -4.43 -4.19
C VAL A 160 -5.21 -3.52 -4.65
N ASP A 161 -5.55 -2.30 -5.04
CA ASP A 161 -4.60 -1.24 -5.37
C ASP A 161 -5.06 0.11 -4.79
N ASP A 162 -4.21 1.13 -4.70
CA ASP A 162 -4.66 2.45 -4.24
C ASP A 162 -5.45 3.20 -5.32
N GLU A 163 -5.08 3.04 -6.59
CA GLU A 163 -5.69 3.73 -7.73
C GLU A 163 -5.89 2.80 -8.95
N ALA A 164 -7.06 2.86 -9.58
CA ALA A 164 -7.30 2.29 -10.90
C ALA A 164 -7.39 3.39 -11.97
N SER A 165 -6.47 3.42 -12.94
CA SER A 165 -6.52 4.33 -14.10
C SER A 165 -6.92 3.63 -15.40
N THR A 166 -6.28 2.51 -15.74
CA THR A 166 -6.60 1.73 -16.96
C THR A 166 -7.02 0.30 -16.68
N GLY A 167 -6.84 -0.19 -15.45
CA GLY A 167 -7.10 -1.57 -15.05
C GLY A 167 -6.16 -2.62 -15.68
N ASN A 168 -5.13 -2.21 -16.44
CA ASN A 168 -4.19 -3.16 -17.07
C ASN A 168 -3.40 -3.96 -16.04
N THR A 169 -3.00 -3.33 -14.92
CA THR A 169 -2.28 -4.00 -13.84
C THR A 169 -3.10 -5.16 -13.27
N PHE A 170 -4.38 -4.92 -12.97
CA PHE A 170 -5.30 -5.96 -12.50
C PHE A 170 -5.51 -7.09 -13.52
N LEU A 171 -5.66 -6.76 -14.80
CA LEU A 171 -5.80 -7.76 -15.86
C LEU A 171 -4.57 -8.66 -15.95
N ASN A 172 -3.37 -8.07 -15.94
CA ASN A 172 -2.12 -8.82 -16.05
C ASN A 172 -1.90 -9.74 -14.84
N LEU A 173 -2.17 -9.26 -13.62
CA LEU A 173 -2.09 -10.09 -12.43
C LEU A 173 -3.13 -11.21 -12.43
N SER A 174 -4.37 -10.92 -12.82
CA SER A 174 -5.42 -11.94 -12.97
C SER A 174 -5.01 -13.02 -13.97
N ASN A 175 -4.46 -12.64 -15.12
CA ASN A 175 -3.98 -13.58 -16.13
C ASN A 175 -2.84 -14.46 -15.58
N ALA A 176 -1.87 -13.88 -14.87
CA ALA A 176 -0.80 -14.65 -14.25
C ALA A 176 -1.33 -15.67 -13.23
N CYS A 177 -2.30 -15.27 -12.40
CA CYS A 177 -2.96 -16.18 -11.46
C CYS A 177 -3.73 -17.29 -12.18
N ARG A 178 -4.39 -16.98 -13.31
CA ARG A 178 -5.17 -17.94 -14.11
C ARG A 178 -4.31 -18.93 -14.88
N VAL A 179 -3.07 -18.58 -15.21
CA VAL A 179 -2.09 -19.55 -15.73
C VAL A 179 -1.77 -20.61 -14.69
N LEU A 180 -1.65 -20.23 -13.42
CA LEU A 180 -1.44 -21.17 -12.31
C LEU A 180 -2.70 -21.97 -11.96
N ASN A 181 -3.86 -21.30 -11.98
CA ASN A 181 -5.15 -21.90 -11.64
C ASN A 181 -6.23 -21.44 -12.63
N PRO A 182 -6.53 -22.25 -13.67
CA PRO A 182 -7.53 -21.90 -14.68
C PRO A 182 -8.97 -21.91 -14.15
N ASN A 183 -9.21 -22.41 -12.93
CA ASN A 183 -10.55 -22.50 -12.33
C ASN A 183 -11.00 -21.21 -11.62
N ILE A 184 -10.19 -20.16 -11.62
CA ILE A 184 -10.58 -18.84 -11.13
C ILE A 184 -11.69 -18.31 -12.04
N GLY A 185 -12.89 -18.19 -11.48
CA GLY A 185 -14.11 -17.80 -12.19
C GLY A 185 -14.57 -16.38 -11.90
N HIS A 186 -14.03 -15.73 -10.86
CA HIS A 186 -14.47 -14.40 -10.43
C HIS A 186 -13.28 -13.52 -10.06
N VAL A 187 -13.37 -12.23 -10.39
CA VAL A 187 -12.45 -11.21 -9.91
C VAL A 187 -13.23 -10.04 -9.32
N HIS A 188 -12.78 -9.55 -8.18
CA HIS A 188 -13.23 -8.30 -7.59
C HIS A 188 -12.04 -7.35 -7.51
N LEU A 189 -12.23 -6.11 -7.96
CA LEU A 189 -11.23 -5.05 -7.86
C LEU A 189 -11.64 -4.12 -6.71
N ALA A 190 -10.71 -3.82 -5.81
CA ALA A 190 -10.94 -2.88 -4.71
C ALA A 190 -9.88 -1.78 -4.74
N THR A 191 -10.31 -0.53 -4.91
CA THR A 191 -9.39 0.62 -4.91
C THR A 191 -9.86 1.79 -4.05
N ILE A 192 -8.94 2.64 -3.59
CA ILE A 192 -9.37 3.89 -2.94
C ILE A 192 -9.98 4.80 -4.00
N THR A 193 -9.29 4.97 -5.13
CA THR A 193 -9.76 5.77 -6.26
C THR A 193 -9.88 4.92 -7.53
N ASN A 194 -10.95 5.12 -8.29
CA ASN A 194 -11.15 4.51 -9.60
C ASN A 194 -11.44 5.59 -10.63
N PHE A 195 -10.51 5.79 -11.55
CA PHE A 195 -10.62 6.76 -12.63
C PHE A 195 -10.63 6.13 -14.02
N MET A 196 -10.96 4.85 -14.13
CA MET A 196 -11.11 4.17 -15.44
C MET A 196 -12.30 4.69 -16.24
N GLY A 197 -13.30 5.22 -15.55
CA GLY A 197 -14.54 5.69 -16.15
C GLY A 197 -15.62 4.65 -16.36
N LYS A 198 -16.84 5.13 -16.56
CA LYS A 198 -18.04 4.29 -16.53
C LYS A 198 -18.02 3.21 -17.61
N ALA A 199 -17.68 3.59 -18.84
CA ALA A 199 -17.62 2.66 -19.97
C ALA A 199 -16.55 1.57 -19.76
N ALA A 200 -15.40 1.92 -19.20
CA ALA A 200 -14.35 0.96 -18.91
C ALA A 200 -14.74 0.01 -17.75
N ASN A 201 -15.42 0.53 -16.72
CA ASN A 201 -15.96 -0.27 -15.61
C ASN A 201 -16.98 -1.31 -16.11
N GLU A 202 -17.93 -0.91 -16.96
CA GLU A 202 -18.94 -1.81 -17.55
C GLU A 202 -18.30 -2.88 -18.45
N ALA A 203 -17.20 -2.55 -19.13
CA ALA A 203 -16.49 -3.47 -20.02
C ALA A 203 -15.52 -4.45 -19.31
N LEU A 204 -15.33 -4.35 -17.98
CA LEU A 204 -14.34 -5.15 -17.25
C LEU A 204 -14.54 -6.67 -17.44
N SER A 205 -15.77 -7.15 -17.32
CA SER A 205 -16.05 -8.59 -17.45
C SER A 205 -15.73 -9.12 -18.86
N GLN A 206 -16.09 -8.37 -19.90
CA GLN A 206 -15.75 -8.72 -21.28
C GLN A 206 -14.23 -8.73 -21.49
N ARG A 207 -13.54 -7.71 -20.94
CA ARG A 207 -12.09 -7.57 -21.07
C ARG A 207 -11.30 -8.66 -20.36
N PHE A 208 -11.74 -9.11 -19.19
CA PHE A 208 -11.09 -10.19 -18.45
C PHE A 208 -11.52 -11.59 -18.93
N GLY A 209 -12.67 -11.67 -19.63
CA GLY A 209 -13.24 -12.93 -20.10
C GLY A 209 -13.88 -13.77 -18.99
N ILE A 210 -14.10 -13.19 -17.81
CA ILE A 210 -14.76 -13.79 -16.63
C ILE A 210 -15.54 -12.69 -15.89
N PRO A 211 -16.51 -13.03 -15.03
CA PRO A 211 -17.16 -12.08 -14.14
C PRO A 211 -16.16 -11.21 -13.36
N VAL A 212 -16.26 -9.90 -13.54
CA VAL A 212 -15.51 -8.89 -12.78
C VAL A 212 -16.44 -7.89 -12.14
N SER A 213 -16.23 -7.63 -10.86
CA SER A 213 -16.84 -6.52 -10.13
C SER A 213 -15.75 -5.54 -9.66
N ILE A 214 -16.12 -4.30 -9.42
CA ILE A 214 -15.21 -3.28 -8.89
C ILE A 214 -15.92 -2.49 -7.79
N ALA A 215 -15.17 -2.20 -6.73
CA ALA A 215 -15.54 -1.28 -5.67
C ALA A 215 -14.46 -0.21 -5.53
N ALA A 216 -14.89 1.03 -5.31
CA ALA A 216 -13.99 2.12 -4.98
C ALA A 216 -14.60 3.08 -3.97
N SER A 217 -13.76 3.67 -3.11
CA SER A 217 -14.22 4.73 -2.18
C SER A 217 -14.50 6.04 -2.92
N LEU A 218 -13.87 6.25 -4.08
CA LEU A 218 -14.08 7.38 -5.00
C LEU A 218 -14.03 6.90 -6.45
N SER A 219 -15.01 7.29 -7.26
CA SER A 219 -15.03 6.99 -8.70
C SER A 219 -15.09 8.26 -9.53
N GLY A 220 -14.53 8.22 -10.73
CA GLY A 220 -14.55 9.34 -11.66
C GLY A 220 -13.82 9.05 -12.97
N GLU A 221 -13.44 10.12 -13.65
CA GLU A 221 -12.69 10.11 -14.91
C GLU A 221 -11.75 11.31 -14.93
N TYR A 222 -10.56 11.14 -15.51
CA TYR A 222 -9.62 12.24 -15.66
C TYR A 222 -9.08 12.39 -17.08
N VAL A 223 -8.71 13.62 -17.42
CA VAL A 223 -7.90 13.95 -18.58
C VAL A 223 -6.66 14.68 -18.09
N PHE A 224 -5.50 14.23 -18.54
CA PHE A 224 -4.23 14.90 -18.26
C PHE A 224 -3.59 15.38 -19.56
N THR A 225 -3.41 16.68 -19.68
CA THR A 225 -2.72 17.32 -20.81
C THR A 225 -1.31 17.69 -20.35
N ALA A 226 -0.30 16.97 -20.84
CA ALA A 226 1.09 17.21 -20.47
C ALA A 226 1.58 18.60 -20.94
N GLY A 227 2.36 19.27 -20.09
CA GLY A 227 3.04 20.52 -20.41
C GLY A 227 4.52 20.33 -20.78
N ASP A 228 5.21 21.43 -21.02
CA ASP A 228 6.63 21.45 -21.41
C ASP A 228 7.55 21.34 -20.19
N LEU A 229 7.75 20.12 -19.68
CA LEU A 229 8.77 19.85 -18.66
C LEU A 229 9.83 18.85 -19.15
N GLN A 230 11.10 19.19 -18.90
CA GLN A 230 12.24 18.29 -19.13
C GLN A 230 12.26 17.20 -18.04
N PRO A 231 12.25 15.90 -18.40
CA PRO A 231 12.24 14.81 -17.43
C PRO A 231 13.52 14.79 -16.58
N SER A 232 13.40 14.43 -15.30
CA SER A 232 14.58 14.05 -14.50
C SER A 232 14.93 12.58 -14.78
N SER A 233 16.22 12.28 -14.94
CA SER A 233 16.74 10.94 -15.30
C SER A 233 16.96 10.00 -14.10
N ARG A 234 16.48 10.33 -12.90
CA ARG A 234 16.71 9.46 -11.72
C ARG A 234 15.86 8.20 -11.81
N ALA A 235 16.52 7.05 -11.81
CA ALA A 235 15.85 5.74 -11.78
C ALA A 235 15.16 5.53 -10.42
N ALA A 236 13.89 5.11 -10.44
CA ALA A 236 13.13 4.73 -9.24
C ALA A 236 13.41 3.28 -8.80
N GLN A 237 14.23 2.54 -9.56
CA GLN A 237 14.63 1.17 -9.28
C GLN A 237 16.01 0.85 -9.88
N VAL A 238 16.78 0.05 -9.17
CA VAL A 238 17.93 -0.71 -9.69
C VAL A 238 17.57 -2.18 -9.49
N PHE A 239 17.60 -2.97 -10.56
CA PHE A 239 17.21 -4.38 -10.50
C PHE A 239 18.45 -5.28 -10.48
N GLU A 240 18.49 -6.19 -9.51
CA GLU A 240 19.46 -7.29 -9.44
C GLU A 240 18.69 -8.59 -9.23
N ALA A 241 18.73 -9.49 -10.22
CA ALA A 241 17.78 -10.61 -10.36
C ALA A 241 17.78 -11.65 -9.23
N HIS A 242 18.81 -11.64 -8.37
CA HIS A 242 19.02 -12.65 -7.34
C HIS A 242 19.46 -12.05 -6.00
N ALA A 243 19.31 -10.75 -5.81
CA ALA A 243 19.69 -10.12 -4.55
C ALA A 243 18.62 -10.41 -3.47
N ASP A 244 18.94 -11.28 -2.52
CA ASP A 244 18.22 -11.34 -1.24
C ASP A 244 18.65 -10.15 -0.39
N ARG A 245 17.68 -9.29 -0.08
CA ARG A 245 17.89 -8.00 0.59
C ARG A 245 17.34 -8.02 2.02
N GLY A 246 17.08 -9.20 2.56
CA GLY A 246 16.60 -9.37 3.93
C GLY A 246 15.14 -8.99 4.13
N ALA A 247 14.32 -9.09 3.08
CA ALA A 247 12.87 -8.97 3.20
C ALA A 247 12.32 -10.20 3.96
N ASN A 248 11.40 -9.97 4.90
CA ASN A 248 10.83 -11.03 5.72
C ASN A 248 9.73 -11.76 4.93
N GLY A 249 9.73 -13.09 4.97
CA GLY A 249 8.69 -13.91 4.31
C GLY A 249 7.35 -13.91 5.02
N GLY A 250 7.28 -13.42 6.26
CA GLY A 250 6.05 -13.21 7.01
C GLY A 250 5.23 -12.02 6.48
N PHE A 251 4.32 -11.53 7.32
CA PHE A 251 3.55 -10.30 7.07
C PHE A 251 2.76 -10.27 5.75
N GLY A 252 2.34 -11.45 5.25
CA GLY A 252 1.55 -11.58 4.02
C GLY A 252 2.34 -11.93 2.78
N ARG A 253 3.68 -11.84 2.82
CA ARG A 253 4.52 -12.02 1.63
C ARG A 253 4.54 -13.45 1.10
N LEU A 254 4.55 -14.45 2.01
CA LEU A 254 4.39 -15.87 1.69
C LEU A 254 3.00 -16.43 2.02
N GLY A 255 2.02 -15.55 2.25
CA GLY A 255 0.63 -15.91 2.51
C GLY A 255 0.22 -15.78 3.98
N LEU A 256 -1.02 -15.34 4.20
CA LEU A 256 -1.71 -15.34 5.50
C LEU A 256 -3.18 -15.70 5.29
N ASP A 257 -3.77 -16.52 6.15
CA ASP A 257 -5.21 -16.83 6.12
C ASP A 257 -5.96 -16.29 7.35
N ARG A 258 -5.29 -15.45 8.13
CA ARG A 258 -5.79 -14.81 9.34
C ARG A 258 -5.25 -13.39 9.46
N ALA A 259 -5.86 -12.60 10.32
CA ALA A 259 -5.29 -11.34 10.74
C ALA A 259 -3.98 -11.53 11.52
N LEU A 260 -3.08 -10.56 11.37
CA LEU A 260 -1.91 -10.46 12.23
C LEU A 260 -2.31 -10.00 13.63
N ALA A 261 -1.55 -10.45 14.63
CA ALA A 261 -1.71 -9.99 15.99
C ALA A 261 -1.25 -8.52 16.13
N ALA A 262 -2.01 -7.72 16.88
CA ALA A 262 -1.58 -6.39 17.26
C ALA A 262 -0.44 -6.48 18.31
N PRO A 263 0.56 -5.59 18.26
CA PRO A 263 1.68 -5.60 19.20
C PRO A 263 1.32 -4.96 20.55
N ASP A 264 0.25 -5.43 21.19
CA ASP A 264 -0.38 -4.81 22.38
C ASP A 264 0.60 -4.60 23.54
N SER A 265 1.49 -5.56 23.79
CA SER A 265 2.47 -5.43 24.88
C SER A 265 3.45 -4.28 24.63
N LEU A 266 3.88 -4.09 23.37
CA LEU A 266 4.75 -2.98 23.00
C LEU A 266 3.98 -1.66 23.07
N ALA A 267 2.76 -1.62 22.53
CA ALA A 267 1.90 -0.43 22.58
C ALA A 267 1.66 0.05 24.02
N LYS A 268 1.33 -0.86 24.95
CA LYS A 268 1.16 -0.54 26.38
C LYS A 268 2.43 0.04 27.01
N LYS A 269 3.60 -0.57 26.72
CA LYS A 269 4.89 -0.08 27.22
C LYS A 269 5.20 1.33 26.72
N LEU A 270 4.93 1.59 25.43
CA LEU A 270 5.18 2.89 24.81
C LEU A 270 4.19 3.95 25.30
N ALA A 271 2.89 3.64 25.33
CA ALA A 271 1.84 4.55 25.79
C ALA A 271 2.07 5.02 27.23
N ALA A 272 2.62 4.17 28.11
CA ALA A 272 2.96 4.54 29.49
C ALA A 272 4.04 5.64 29.58
N ALA A 273 4.79 5.89 28.51
CA ALA A 273 5.84 6.91 28.43
C ALA A 273 5.46 8.10 27.53
N ILE A 274 4.25 8.11 26.97
CA ILE A 274 3.74 9.17 26.08
C ILE A 274 2.74 10.02 26.86
N GLY A 275 2.99 11.33 26.93
CA GLY A 275 2.10 12.31 27.52
C GLY A 275 0.80 12.48 26.74
N ALA A 276 -0.27 12.93 27.40
CA ALA A 276 -1.60 13.05 26.79
C ALA A 276 -1.67 14.02 25.59
N ASP A 277 -0.81 15.04 25.58
CA ASP A 277 -0.74 16.05 24.51
C ASP A 277 0.42 15.81 23.53
N GLU A 278 1.16 14.71 23.69
CA GLU A 278 2.31 14.37 22.85
C GLU A 278 1.88 13.64 21.58
N ARG A 279 2.43 14.05 20.44
CA ARG A 279 2.10 13.52 19.12
C ARG A 279 3.06 12.42 18.72
N VAL A 280 2.50 11.33 18.19
CA VAL A 280 3.26 10.14 17.80
C VAL A 280 3.17 9.93 16.28
N LEU A 281 4.30 9.70 15.64
CA LEU A 281 4.37 9.13 14.29
C LEU A 281 4.87 7.70 14.36
N VAL A 282 4.07 6.75 13.88
CA VAL A 282 4.53 5.39 13.62
C VAL A 282 4.90 5.27 12.14
N LEU A 283 6.17 4.98 11.86
CA LEU A 283 6.73 5.01 10.53
C LEU A 283 7.18 3.60 10.08
N GLY A 284 6.55 3.03 9.06
CA GLY A 284 7.03 1.81 8.40
C GLY A 284 8.13 2.08 7.36
N THR A 285 8.99 1.10 7.05
CA THR A 285 9.98 1.21 5.96
C THR A 285 9.54 0.47 4.69
N GLY A 286 9.45 1.20 3.57
CA GLY A 286 9.11 0.65 2.27
C GLY A 286 7.79 -0.13 2.29
N GLU A 287 7.84 -1.41 1.97
CA GLU A 287 6.71 -2.34 1.98
C GLU A 287 6.18 -2.67 3.39
N PHE A 288 6.95 -2.37 4.44
CA PHE A 288 6.66 -2.72 5.84
C PHE A 288 5.69 -1.75 6.54
N MET A 289 4.55 -1.47 5.90
CA MET A 289 3.59 -0.45 6.35
C MET A 289 2.45 -0.99 7.22
N HIS A 290 2.00 -2.24 7.02
CA HIS A 290 0.88 -2.80 7.80
C HIS A 290 1.23 -3.01 9.29
N PRO A 291 2.42 -3.54 9.66
CA PRO A 291 2.78 -3.67 11.07
C PRO A 291 2.92 -2.31 11.77
N ALA A 292 3.35 -1.27 11.05
CA ALA A 292 3.33 0.11 11.55
C ALA A 292 1.88 0.59 11.81
N TYR A 293 0.94 0.27 10.91
CA TYR A 293 -0.48 0.54 11.15
C TYR A 293 -1.04 -0.22 12.36
N LEU A 294 -0.65 -1.47 12.60
CA LEU A 294 -1.09 -2.24 13.77
C LEU A 294 -0.57 -1.64 15.07
N LEU A 295 0.71 -1.26 15.14
CA LEU A 295 1.26 -0.56 16.29
C LEU A 295 0.56 0.80 16.50
N GLY A 296 0.36 1.56 15.42
CA GLY A 296 -0.34 2.84 15.49
C GLY A 296 -1.78 2.69 15.97
N SER A 297 -2.50 1.68 15.48
CA SER A 297 -3.87 1.35 15.93
C SER A 297 -3.92 0.98 17.42
N ALA A 298 -2.96 0.18 17.90
CA ALA A 298 -2.89 -0.22 19.30
C ALA A 298 -2.60 0.97 20.22
N LEU A 299 -1.76 1.91 19.80
CA LEU A 299 -1.49 3.16 20.51
C LEU A 299 -2.70 4.11 20.49
N GLU A 300 -3.37 4.26 19.34
CA GLU A 300 -4.61 5.05 19.22
C GLU A 300 -5.71 4.51 20.15
N ALA A 301 -5.85 3.18 20.24
CA ALA A 301 -6.80 2.54 21.16
C ALA A 301 -6.47 2.77 22.65
N LEU A 302 -5.22 3.10 22.98
CA LEU A 302 -4.77 3.48 24.32
C LEU A 302 -4.88 5.00 24.57
N GLY A 303 -5.39 5.77 23.61
CA GLY A 303 -5.65 7.20 23.73
C GLY A 303 -4.51 8.12 23.26
N CYS A 304 -3.46 7.60 22.62
CA CYS A 304 -2.39 8.43 22.07
C CYS A 304 -2.84 9.18 20.79
N ASP A 305 -2.35 10.40 20.54
CA ASP A 305 -2.53 11.09 19.24
C ASP A 305 -1.52 10.56 18.22
N VAL A 306 -1.98 9.62 17.38
CA VAL A 306 -1.10 8.87 16.48
C VAL A 306 -1.39 9.16 15.01
N GLN A 307 -0.31 9.34 14.25
CA GLN A 307 -0.30 9.27 12.80
C GLN A 307 0.56 8.08 12.35
N VAL A 308 0.19 7.48 11.23
CA VAL A 308 0.93 6.39 10.59
C VAL A 308 1.38 6.84 9.21
N GLN A 309 2.62 6.53 8.87
CA GLN A 309 3.15 6.69 7.52
C GLN A 309 4.15 5.57 7.20
N SER A 310 4.62 5.50 5.96
CA SER A 310 5.75 4.67 5.57
C SER A 310 6.67 5.40 4.59
N THR A 311 7.94 5.01 4.56
CA THR A 311 8.88 5.49 3.55
C THR A 311 8.48 4.98 2.16
N THR A 312 8.91 5.67 1.10
CA THR A 312 8.61 5.30 -0.30
C THR A 312 9.83 5.50 -1.17
N ARG A 313 9.94 4.73 -2.24
CA ARG A 313 10.94 4.93 -3.30
C ARG A 313 10.51 5.88 -4.43
N SER A 314 9.29 6.42 -4.35
CA SER A 314 8.74 7.25 -5.42
C SER A 314 9.22 8.70 -5.31
N PRO A 315 9.98 9.24 -6.30
CA PRO A 315 10.39 10.64 -6.27
C PRO A 315 9.21 11.55 -6.65
N ILE A 316 8.64 12.22 -5.66
CA ILE A 316 7.56 13.20 -5.80
C ILE A 316 8.13 14.62 -5.66
N LEU A 317 7.67 15.53 -6.51
CA LEU A 317 8.02 16.95 -6.45
C LEU A 317 7.36 17.61 -5.23
N LYS A 318 8.06 18.56 -4.62
CA LYS A 318 7.50 19.43 -3.56
C LYS A 318 6.53 20.44 -4.19
N TRP A 319 5.31 19.98 -4.47
CA TRP A 319 4.25 20.76 -5.06
C TRP A 319 2.87 20.18 -4.69
N GLY A 320 1.86 21.04 -4.58
CA GLY A 320 0.49 20.64 -4.27
C GLY A 320 0.38 20.04 -2.87
N ALA A 321 -0.11 18.80 -2.78
CA ALA A 321 -0.26 18.07 -1.52
C ALA A 321 1.08 17.64 -0.88
N VAL A 322 2.23 17.89 -1.53
CA VAL A 322 3.55 17.63 -0.97
C VAL A 322 4.25 18.93 -0.62
N SER A 323 4.31 19.23 0.68
CA SER A 323 4.97 20.43 1.21
C SER A 323 6.43 20.20 1.60
N HIS A 324 6.74 19.00 2.10
CA HIS A 324 8.05 18.63 2.63
C HIS A 324 8.47 17.27 2.14
N ALA A 325 9.77 17.07 1.98
CA ALA A 325 10.37 15.81 1.58
C ALA A 325 11.71 15.64 2.31
N LEU A 326 11.86 14.54 3.03
CA LEU A 326 13.13 14.04 3.55
C LEU A 326 13.57 12.89 2.66
N SER A 327 14.87 12.78 2.39
CA SER A 327 15.43 11.67 1.63
C SER A 327 16.57 10.98 2.37
N PHE A 328 16.70 9.68 2.16
CA PHE A 328 17.67 8.83 2.84
C PHE A 328 18.00 7.59 2.01
N ALA A 329 19.06 6.90 2.40
CA ALA A 329 19.48 5.66 1.78
C ALA A 329 18.45 4.55 2.00
N ASP A 330 18.35 3.64 1.04
CA ASP A 330 17.52 2.43 1.12
C ASP A 330 18.00 1.50 2.23
N ASN A 331 17.09 1.08 3.13
CA ASN A 331 17.39 0.06 4.12
C ASN A 331 17.48 -1.36 3.52
N TYR A 332 17.01 -1.59 2.30
CA TYR A 332 17.18 -2.84 1.54
C TYR A 332 18.45 -2.86 0.67
N GLY A 333 19.19 -1.75 0.60
CA GLY A 333 20.48 -1.67 -0.08
C GLY A 333 20.43 -1.67 -1.62
N GLU A 334 19.30 -1.34 -2.26
CA GLU A 334 19.18 -1.24 -3.74
C GLU A 334 19.91 -0.02 -4.33
N GLY A 335 20.42 0.86 -3.47
CA GLY A 335 20.97 2.15 -3.90
C GLY A 335 19.88 3.10 -4.43
N VAL A 336 18.61 2.81 -4.16
CA VAL A 336 17.47 3.64 -4.56
C VAL A 336 17.08 4.56 -3.42
N GLU A 337 17.13 5.86 -3.65
CA GLU A 337 16.77 6.84 -2.64
C GLU A 337 15.33 6.63 -2.15
N ASN A 338 15.16 6.60 -0.83
CA ASN A 338 13.87 6.52 -0.17
C ASN A 338 13.48 7.90 0.37
N TYR A 339 12.18 8.13 0.52
CA TYR A 339 11.60 9.42 0.90
C TYR A 339 10.54 9.28 1.98
N ILE A 340 10.39 10.32 2.80
CA ILE A 340 9.21 10.59 3.63
C ILE A 340 8.68 11.96 3.24
N TYR A 341 7.37 12.07 3.07
CA TYR A 341 6.70 13.30 2.66
C TYR A 341 5.84 13.88 3.78
N ASN A 342 5.74 15.20 3.84
CA ASN A 342 4.91 15.92 4.81
C ASN A 342 5.24 15.62 6.28
N VAL A 343 6.51 15.30 6.54
CA VAL A 343 7.09 15.16 7.88
C VAL A 343 8.28 16.11 8.02
N THR A 344 8.30 16.87 9.12
CA THR A 344 9.43 17.73 9.49
C THR A 344 9.99 17.35 10.87
N LEU A 345 11.27 17.63 11.08
CA LEU A 345 11.91 17.41 12.38
C LEU A 345 11.22 18.27 13.46
N GLY A 346 10.88 17.66 14.60
CA GLY A 346 10.15 18.32 15.68
C GLY A 346 8.63 18.43 15.47
N GLN A 347 8.09 17.88 14.38
CA GLN A 347 6.64 17.81 14.18
C GLN A 347 5.96 16.82 15.14
N TYR A 348 6.67 15.77 15.55
CA TYR A 348 6.18 14.73 16.44
C TYR A 348 7.12 14.63 17.64
N ASP A 349 6.54 14.45 18.82
CA ASP A 349 7.27 14.27 20.07
C ASP A 349 7.89 12.87 20.14
N HIS A 350 7.22 11.88 19.52
CA HIS A 350 7.72 10.52 19.38
C HIS A 350 7.66 10.05 17.93
N VAL A 351 8.77 9.53 17.41
CA VAL A 351 8.78 8.81 16.12
C VAL A 351 9.21 7.36 16.35
N LEU A 352 8.35 6.43 15.97
CA LEU A 352 8.52 4.98 16.15
C LEU A 352 8.72 4.33 14.78
N VAL A 353 9.96 4.00 14.43
CA VAL A 353 10.31 3.47 13.11
C VAL A 353 10.27 1.95 13.13
N CYS A 354 9.31 1.36 12.44
CA CYS A 354 9.09 -0.08 12.30
C CYS A 354 9.78 -0.60 11.03
N HIS A 355 10.62 -1.63 11.15
CA HIS A 355 11.32 -2.22 10.02
C HIS A 355 11.42 -3.74 10.11
N GLU A 356 11.55 -4.41 8.97
CA GLU A 356 11.76 -5.87 8.87
C GLU A 356 13.22 -6.27 8.56
N THR A 357 13.98 -5.39 7.88
CA THR A 357 15.36 -5.68 7.50
C THR A 357 16.29 -5.70 8.72
N PRO A 358 17.39 -6.47 8.70
CA PRO A 358 18.43 -6.37 9.71
C PRO A 358 18.89 -4.92 9.94
N PRO A 359 19.17 -4.51 11.19
CA PRO A 359 19.66 -3.17 11.48
C PRO A 359 20.89 -2.80 10.66
N ASN A 360 20.86 -1.61 10.04
CA ASN A 360 21.95 -1.12 9.21
C ASN A 360 22.09 0.40 9.30
N GLN A 361 23.13 0.95 8.67
CA GLN A 361 23.43 2.38 8.73
C GLN A 361 22.32 3.24 8.10
N ALA A 362 21.59 2.73 7.09
CA ALA A 362 20.48 3.46 6.49
C ALA A 362 19.33 3.65 7.49
N LEU A 363 18.96 2.61 8.24
CA LEU A 363 17.97 2.69 9.32
C LEU A 363 18.40 3.66 10.44
N GLN A 364 19.67 3.61 10.86
CA GLN A 364 20.20 4.55 11.86
C GLN A 364 20.08 6.00 11.38
N ARG A 365 20.41 6.26 10.11
CA ARG A 365 20.27 7.61 9.52
C ARG A 365 18.82 8.05 9.42
N ILE A 366 17.88 7.15 9.09
CA ILE A 366 16.43 7.46 9.12
C ILE A 366 16.03 7.89 10.52
N ALA A 367 16.34 7.07 11.53
CA ALA A 367 16.01 7.36 12.92
C ALA A 367 16.60 8.69 13.40
N GLN A 368 17.88 8.97 13.10
CA GLN A 368 18.51 10.24 13.42
C GLN A 368 17.83 11.43 12.71
N ALA A 369 17.48 11.29 11.42
CA ALA A 369 16.87 12.37 10.64
C ALA A 369 15.47 12.74 11.11
N VAL A 370 14.73 11.80 11.70
CA VAL A 370 13.38 12.03 12.23
C VAL A 370 13.33 12.15 13.76
N GLY A 371 14.47 12.02 14.46
CA GLY A 371 14.51 11.96 15.92
C GLY A 371 13.80 10.73 16.51
N GLY A 372 13.80 9.61 15.79
CA GLY A 372 13.02 8.42 16.12
C GLY A 372 13.78 7.28 16.79
N ARG A 373 13.01 6.32 17.29
CA ARG A 373 13.46 5.03 17.84
C ARG A 373 13.21 3.92 16.83
N LEU A 374 14.11 2.94 16.75
CA LEU A 374 14.02 1.81 15.81
C LEU A 374 13.40 0.59 16.49
N PHE A 375 12.43 -0.03 15.84
CA PHE A 375 11.78 -1.27 16.25
C PHE A 375 11.89 -2.30 15.12
N HIS A 376 12.68 -3.36 15.36
CA HIS A 376 12.86 -4.47 14.43
C HIS A 376 11.79 -5.53 14.68
N PHE A 377 10.96 -5.77 13.67
CA PHE A 377 9.94 -6.81 13.71
C PHE A 377 10.49 -8.09 13.07
N LEU A 378 10.87 -9.05 13.92
CA LEU A 378 11.28 -10.39 13.48
C LEU A 378 10.06 -11.27 13.19
N SER A 379 8.99 -11.08 13.95
CA SER A 379 7.66 -11.66 13.74
C SER A 379 6.59 -10.74 14.35
N GLU A 380 5.30 -11.07 14.18
CA GLU A 380 4.21 -10.32 14.83
C GLU A 380 4.31 -10.30 16.38
N ASN A 381 4.97 -11.31 16.97
CA ASN A 381 5.10 -11.47 18.43
C ASN A 381 6.53 -11.23 18.95
N HIS A 382 7.47 -10.90 18.07
CA HIS A 382 8.87 -10.66 18.46
C HIS A 382 9.38 -9.36 17.83
N ILE A 383 9.47 -8.34 18.68
CA ILE A 383 9.85 -6.98 18.31
C ILE A 383 10.95 -6.51 19.25
N GLU A 384 12.05 -6.05 18.66
CA GLU A 384 13.24 -5.60 19.39
C GLU A 384 13.42 -4.09 19.19
N GLU A 385 13.72 -3.36 20.26
CA GLU A 385 14.15 -1.96 20.16
C GLU A 385 15.65 -1.91 19.87
N ILE A 386 16.03 -1.24 18.79
CA ILE A 386 17.41 -1.15 18.33
C ILE A 386 18.03 0.17 18.77
N SER A 387 19.20 0.09 19.41
CA SER A 387 19.97 1.27 19.81
C SER A 387 20.48 2.05 18.59
N VAL A 388 20.24 3.36 18.58
CA VAL A 388 20.64 4.29 17.49
C VAL A 388 22.00 4.96 17.78
N ARG A 389 22.79 4.40 18.73
CA ARG A 389 24.09 4.93 19.15
C ARG A 389 25.16 4.85 18.06
#